data_AF-A0A1L9ULX3-F1
#
_entry.id   AF-A0A1L9ULX3-F1
#
_cell.length_a   1.000
_cell.length_b   1.000
_cell.length_c   1.000
_cell.angle_alpha   90.00
_cell.angle_beta   90.00
_cell.angle_gamma   90.00
#
_symmetry.space_group_name_H-M   'P 1'
#
loop_
_entity.id
_entity.type
_entity.pdbx_description
1 polymer ?
#
loop_
_entity_poly.entity_id
_entity_poly.type
_entity_poly.pdbx_seq_one_letter_code
_entity_poly.pdbx_strand_id
1 'polypeptide(L)' 'MRTRTILSCSICGNKYSKKEHYERHVRVHTREKPFACPQCTATFSRRDTLRRHLRSLH' A
#
# COMPACT_ATOMS: atom_id res chain seq x y z
N MET A 1 12.55 -21.26 -17.64
CA MET A 1 11.61 -20.16 -17.95
C MET A 1 11.02 -19.64 -16.65
N ARG A 2 11.32 -18.40 -16.23
CA ARG A 2 10.70 -17.83 -15.02
C ARG A 2 9.31 -17.33 -15.40
N THR A 3 8.27 -18.08 -15.07
CA THR A 3 6.88 -17.63 -15.23
C THR A 3 6.68 -16.38 -14.38
N ARG A 4 6.40 -15.26 -15.05
CA ARG A 4 6.12 -13.99 -14.38
C ARG A 4 4.69 -14.07 -13.86
N THR A 5 4.51 -14.51 -12.62
CA THR A 5 3.18 -14.59 -11.98
C THR A 5 2.57 -13.20 -11.88
N ILE A 6 1.48 -12.99 -12.63
CA ILE A 6 0.70 -11.74 -12.62
C ILE A 6 -0.44 -11.91 -11.64
N LEU A 7 -0.57 -10.98 -10.69
CA LEU A 7 -1.65 -10.94 -9.72
C LEU A 7 -2.73 -9.98 -10.22
N SER A 8 -3.97 -10.45 -10.27
CA SER A 8 -5.15 -9.67 -10.66
C SER A 8 -5.98 -9.28 -9.45
N CYS A 9 -6.36 -8.01 -9.38
CA CYS A 9 -7.33 -7.53 -8.39
C CYS A 9 -8.72 -8.06 -8.71
N SER A 10 -9.34 -8.75 -7.75
CA SER A 10 -10.72 -9.25 -7.86
C SER A 10 -11.78 -8.15 -7.86
N ILE A 11 -11.45 -6.94 -7.40
CA ILE A 11 -12.41 -5.82 -7.24
C ILE A 11 -12.49 -4.97 -8.51
N CYS A 12 -11.34 -4.69 -9.16
CA CYS A 12 -11.29 -3.80 -10.32
C CYS A 12 -10.53 -4.38 -11.53
N GLY A 13 -10.09 -5.64 -11.48
CA GLY A 13 -9.44 -6.33 -12.60
C GLY A 13 -7.99 -5.91 -12.90
N ASN A 14 -7.44 -4.93 -12.19
CA ASN A 14 -6.07 -4.45 -12.42
C ASN A 14 -5.03 -5.56 -12.21
N LYS A 15 -4.03 -5.60 -13.09
CA LYS A 15 -2.98 -6.61 -13.11
C LYS A 15 -1.65 -6.04 -12.65
N TYR A 16 -0.95 -6.79 -11.80
CA TYR A 16 0.34 -6.39 -11.25
C TYR A 16 1.33 -7.53 -11.39
N SER A 17 2.51 -7.22 -11.92
CA SER A 17 3.57 -8.22 -12.05
C SER A 17 4.44 -8.38 -10.78
N LYS A 18 4.19 -7.57 -9.76
CA LYS A 18 4.90 -7.59 -8.47
C LYS A 18 3.88 -7.71 -7.34
N LYS A 19 4.09 -8.66 -6.44
CA LYS A 19 3.24 -8.90 -5.27
C LYS A 19 3.09 -7.67 -4.37
N GLU A 20 4.18 -6.96 -4.10
CA GLU A 20 4.16 -5.73 -3.31
C GLU A 20 3.22 -4.65 -3.89
N HIS A 21 3.21 -4.50 -5.23
CA HIS A 21 2.34 -3.53 -5.89
C HIS A 21 0.87 -3.95 -5.86
N TYR A 22 0.60 -5.25 -6.02
CA TYR A 22 -0.73 -5.82 -5.86
C TYR A 22 -1.27 -5.59 -4.44
N GLU A 23 -0.52 -5.96 -3.41
CA GLU A 23 -0.94 -5.81 -2.00
C GLU A 23 -1.15 -4.33 -1.64
N ARG A 24 -0.28 -3.44 -2.13
CA ARG A 24 -0.47 -1.99 -1.96
C ARG A 24 -1.73 -1.50 -2.65
N HIS A 25 -2.07 -2.03 -3.81
CA HIS A 25 -3.30 -1.66 -4.52
C HIS A 25 -4.55 -2.14 -3.77
N VAL A 26 -4.56 -3.38 -3.26
CA VAL A 26 -5.72 -3.93 -2.53
C VAL A 26 -6.09 -3.06 -1.32
N ARG A 27 -5.09 -2.47 -0.63
CA ARG A 27 -5.32 -1.51 0.47
C ARG A 27 -6.15 -0.28 0.10
N VAL A 28 -6.23 0.08 -1.19
CA VAL A 28 -7.10 1.18 -1.66
C VAL A 28 -8.57 0.79 -1.54
N HIS A 29 -8.90 -0.47 -1.77
CA HIS A 29 -10.27 -0.97 -1.68
C HIS A 29 -10.68 -1.26 -0.25
N THR A 30 -9.80 -1.87 0.56
CA THR A 30 -10.10 -2.18 1.96
C THR A 30 -10.06 -0.95 2.88
N ARG A 31 -9.54 0.18 2.38
CA ARG A 31 -9.28 1.41 3.15
C ARG A 31 -8.40 1.17 4.39
N GLU A 32 -7.67 0.07 4.43
CA GLU A 32 -6.77 -0.23 5.53
C GLU A 32 -5.60 0.76 5.55
N LYS A 33 -5.36 1.31 6.75
CA LYS A 33 -4.27 2.22 7.02
C LYS A 33 -3.42 1.67 8.18
N PRO A 34 -2.64 0.60 7.93
CA PRO A 34 -1.91 -0.10 8.97
C PRO A 34 -0.76 0.73 9.56
N PHE A 35 -0.37 1.84 8.94
CA PHE A 35 0.74 2.67 9.40
C PHE A 35 0.20 3.87 10.17
N ALA A 36 0.16 3.76 11.50
CA ALA A 36 -0.17 4.87 12.38
C ALA A 36 1.04 5.75 12.66
N CYS A 37 0.82 7.06 12.79
CA CYS A 37 1.82 7.95 13.32
C CYS A 37 1.91 7.78 14.85
N PRO A 38 3.10 7.65 15.44
CA PRO A 38 3.24 7.54 16.90
C PRO A 38 2.99 8.87 17.65
N GLN A 39 3.03 10.00 16.95
CA GLN A 39 2.94 11.33 17.57
C GLN A 39 1.58 12.03 17.34
N CYS A 40 0.74 11.52 16.42
CA CYS A 40 -0.62 12.01 16.22
C CYS A 40 -1.57 10.89 15.76
N THR A 41 -2.85 11.22 15.58
CA THR A 41 -3.89 10.26 15.16
C THR A 41 -3.89 9.94 13.66
N ALA A 42 -2.95 10.51 12.88
CA ALA A 42 -2.88 10.29 11.45
C ALA A 42 -2.48 8.84 11.12
N THR A 43 -3.24 8.21 10.24
CA THR A 43 -2.96 6.86 9.72
C THR A 43 -2.76 6.90 8.20
N PHE A 44 -1.87 6.04 7.72
CA PHE A 44 -1.44 5.97 6.33
C PHE A 44 -1.56 4.55 5.79
N SER A 45 -1.92 4.43 4.52
CA SER A 45 -1.97 3.15 3.79
C SER A 45 -0.60 2.65 3.35
N ARG A 46 0.43 3.50 3.45
CA ARG A 46 1.78 3.24 2.95
C ARG A 46 2.87 3.73 3.90
N ARG A 47 3.91 2.91 4.07
CA ARG A 47 5.08 3.22 4.91
C ARG A 47 5.87 4.43 4.39
N ASP A 48 6.04 4.55 3.08
CA ASP A 48 6.75 5.70 2.50
C ASP A 48 6.01 7.02 2.73
N THR A 49 4.68 6.97 2.78
CA THR A 49 3.84 8.15 3.09
C THR A 49 3.95 8.53 4.57
N LEU A 50 3.90 7.56 5.50
CA LEU A 50 4.19 7.81 6.91
C LEU A 50 5.61 8.35 7.10
N ARG A 51 6.62 7.79 6.44
CA ARG A 51 8.01 8.25 6.56
C ARG A 51 8.17 9.66 6.03
N ARG A 52 7.48 10.02 4.94
CA ARG A 52 7.44 11.39 4.45
C ARG A 52 6.79 12.30 5.49
N HIS A 53 5.61 11.94 5.99
CA HIS A 53 4.92 12.65 7.06
C HIS A 53 5.82 12.94 8.26
N LEU A 54 6.52 11.93 8.78
CA LEU A 54 7.46 12.07 9.90
C LEU A 54 8.68 12.94 9.60
N ARG A 55 9.07 13.10 8.32
CA ARG A 55 10.21 13.96 7.92
C ARG A 55 9.77 15.38 7.62
N SER A 56 8.57 15.56 7.10
CA SER A 56 8.00 16.87 6.75
C SER A 56 7.35 17.57 7.94
N LEU A 57 7.72 17.14 9.15
CA LEU A 57 7.18 17.53 10.44
C LEU A 57 5.74 16.99 10.64
N HIS A 58 5.31 16.39 11.75
CA HIS A 58 5.80 16.38 13.13
C HIS A 58 6.99 17.23 13.53
#